data_AF-A0A9D8S9P9-F1
#
_entry.id   AF-A0A9D8S9P9-F1
#
_cell.length_a   1.000
_cell.length_b   1.000
_cell.length_c   1.000
_cell.angle_alpha   90.00
_cell.angle_beta   90.00
_cell.angle_gamma   90.00
#
_symmetry.space_group_name_H-M   'P 1'
#
loop_
_entity.id
_entity.type
_entity.pdbx_description
1 polymer ?
#
loop_
_entity_poly.entity_id
_entity_poly.type
_entity_poly.pdbx_seq_one_letter_code
_entity_poly.pdbx_strand_id
1 'polypeptide(L)'
;MRLKYVLQDVENIGCINYNDNIEISDVTSDLLSVRPGAVFVAVKGRRFDGHTVISKAVERGALCIVCEDDTVTDVCTVKVKDSRKALSVLCSNLNGRPSEKLTIIGITGTNGKTTTCHMLHRILSENGIRCGVIGTVESFRENDRGVV
;
A
#
# COMPACT_ATOMS: atom_id res chain seq x y z
N MET A 1 5.92 3.14 13.07
CA MET A 1 6.66 1.85 13.03
C MET A 1 8.08 2.12 12.55
N ARG A 2 9.13 1.44 13.05
CA ARG A 2 10.50 1.68 12.54
C ARG A 2 10.67 1.22 11.08
N LEU A 3 11.43 1.96 10.30
CA LEU A 3 11.66 1.70 8.87
C LEU A 3 12.15 0.28 8.60
N LYS A 4 13.01 -0.29 9.46
CA LYS A 4 13.48 -1.68 9.32
C LYS A 4 12.36 -2.72 9.20
N TYR A 5 11.24 -2.51 9.91
CA TYR A 5 10.08 -3.41 9.86
C TYR A 5 9.20 -3.14 8.65
N VAL A 6 9.11 -1.87 8.23
CA VAL A 6 8.37 -1.49 7.03
C VAL A 6 9.04 -2.08 5.79
N LEU A 7 10.37 -2.04 5.71
CA LEU A 7 11.19 -2.58 4.61
C LEU A 7 11.32 -4.12 4.60
N GLN A 8 10.75 -4.83 5.56
CA GLN A 8 10.86 -6.29 5.61
C GLN A 8 10.30 -6.92 4.33
N ASP A 9 10.98 -7.95 3.81
CA ASP A 9 10.61 -8.66 2.57
C ASP A 9 10.61 -7.80 1.28
N VAL A 10 11.16 -6.58 1.35
CA VAL A 10 11.41 -5.74 0.18
C VAL A 10 12.80 -6.05 -0.38
N GLU A 11 12.86 -6.51 -1.62
CA GLU A 11 14.12 -6.70 -2.34
C GLU A 11 14.68 -5.33 -2.77
N ASN A 12 15.64 -4.83 -2.00
CA ASN A 12 16.41 -3.64 -2.37
C ASN A 12 17.73 -4.01 -3.07
N ILE A 13 18.18 -3.13 -3.96
CA ILE A 13 19.39 -3.30 -4.77
C ILE A 13 20.41 -2.17 -4.55
N GLY A 14 20.12 -1.24 -3.63
CA GLY A 14 21.00 -0.14 -3.27
C GLY A 14 20.33 0.79 -2.26
N CYS A 15 21.12 1.52 -1.48
CA CYS A 15 20.63 2.52 -0.54
C CYS A 15 21.56 3.75 -0.50
N ILE A 16 20.99 4.92 -0.25
CA ILE A 16 21.70 6.19 -0.03
C ILE A 16 21.17 6.78 1.28
N ASN A 17 22.05 7.34 2.12
CA ASN A 17 21.70 7.91 3.43
C ASN A 17 20.87 6.95 4.30
N TYR A 18 21.18 5.65 4.22
CA TYR A 18 20.38 4.60 4.84
C TYR A 18 20.30 4.77 6.36
N ASN A 19 19.08 4.85 6.87
CA ASN A 19 18.80 4.89 8.30
C ASN A 19 17.49 4.17 8.59
N ASP A 20 17.58 2.97 9.14
CA ASP A 20 16.46 2.06 9.40
C ASP A 20 15.80 2.27 10.77
N ASN A 21 16.36 3.17 11.60
CA ASN A 21 15.85 3.54 12.92
C ASN A 21 14.83 4.68 12.88
N ILE A 22 14.51 5.20 11.70
CA ILE A 22 13.50 6.24 11.51
C ILE A 22 12.10 5.69 11.81
N GLU A 23 11.27 6.48 12.49
CA GLU A 23 9.86 6.17 12.67
C GLU A 23 9.03 6.61 11.46
N ILE A 24 8.33 5.64 10.87
CA ILE A 24 7.44 5.82 9.73
C ILE A 24 5.98 5.84 10.21
N SER A 25 5.25 6.85 9.77
CA SER A 25 3.82 7.04 10.04
C SER A 25 2.93 6.56 8.90
N ASP A 26 3.40 6.65 7.65
CA ASP A 26 2.62 6.34 6.47
C ASP A 26 3.49 5.85 5.29
N VAL A 27 2.88 5.18 4.31
CA VAL A 27 3.49 4.78 3.04
C VAL A 27 2.56 5.21 1.91
N THR A 28 3.06 6.01 0.97
CA THR A 28 2.23 6.48 -0.15
C THR A 28 3.03 6.65 -1.44
N SER A 29 2.37 6.44 -2.58
CA SER A 29 2.87 6.85 -3.90
C SER A 29 2.20 8.11 -4.43
N ASP A 30 1.27 8.69 -3.67
CA ASP A 30 0.57 9.92 -4.03
C ASP A 30 1.21 11.12 -3.30
N LEU A 31 1.76 12.05 -4.09
CA LEU A 31 2.41 13.26 -3.59
C LEU A 31 1.47 14.11 -2.73
N LEU A 32 0.16 14.15 -3.05
CA LEU A 32 -0.82 14.93 -2.30
C LEU A 32 -1.06 14.38 -0.89
N SER A 33 -0.85 13.09 -0.71
CA SER A 33 -1.01 12.37 0.54
C SER A 33 0.25 12.37 1.41
N VAL A 34 1.41 12.79 0.90
CA VAL A 34 2.65 12.86 1.69
C VAL A 34 2.47 13.80 2.89
N ARG A 35 2.84 13.29 4.07
CA ARG A 35 2.90 14.00 5.34
C ARG A 35 4.26 13.76 6.01
N PRO A 36 4.68 14.61 6.95
CA PRO A 36 5.88 14.36 7.75
C PRO A 36 5.87 12.95 8.35
N GLY A 37 6.97 12.21 8.14
CA GLY A 37 7.11 10.82 8.61
C GLY A 37 6.70 9.75 7.59
N ALA A 38 6.27 10.13 6.39
CA ALA A 38 5.90 9.17 5.36
C ALA A 38 7.12 8.58 4.62
N VAL A 39 6.94 7.36 4.11
CA VAL A 39 7.72 6.82 3.00
C VAL A 39 7.02 7.21 1.70
N PHE A 40 7.73 7.85 0.79
CA PHE A 40 7.22 8.09 -0.57
C PHE A 40 7.77 7.03 -1.53
N VAL A 41 6.89 6.34 -2.24
CA VAL A 41 7.25 5.33 -3.25
C VAL A 41 7.05 5.92 -4.64
N ALA A 42 8.16 6.18 -5.33
CA ALA A 42 8.17 6.68 -6.69
C ALA A 42 7.78 5.57 -7.67
N VAL A 43 6.48 5.44 -7.94
CA VAL A 43 5.97 4.43 -8.87
C VAL A 43 5.97 4.96 -10.31
N LYS A 44 6.51 4.18 -11.24
CA LYS A 44 6.42 4.48 -12.67
C LYS A 44 5.02 4.11 -13.18
N GLY A 45 4.18 5.13 -13.34
CA GLY A 45 2.83 5.01 -13.86
C GLY A 45 2.78 5.15 -15.38
N ARG A 46 1.63 4.79 -15.98
CA ARG A 46 1.42 4.90 -17.44
C ARG A 46 1.31 6.35 -17.92
N ARG A 47 0.79 7.25 -17.08
CA ARG A 47 0.58 8.68 -17.39
C ARG A 47 1.52 9.62 -16.63
N PHE A 48 2.08 9.14 -15.52
CA PHE A 48 2.85 9.96 -14.60
C PHE A 48 3.95 9.11 -13.97
N ASP A 49 5.14 9.68 -13.90
CA ASP A 49 6.29 9.03 -13.29
C ASP A 49 6.58 9.66 -11.92
N GLY A 50 6.40 8.89 -10.86
CA GLY A 50 6.63 9.33 -9.48
C GLY A 50 8.08 9.78 -9.22
N HIS A 51 9.04 9.33 -10.02
CA HIS A 51 10.45 9.73 -9.89
C HIS A 51 10.64 11.23 -10.14
N THR A 52 9.82 11.82 -11.01
CA THR A 52 9.89 13.25 -11.37
C THR A 52 9.51 14.20 -10.23
N VAL A 53 8.93 13.69 -9.15
CA VAL A 53 8.45 14.48 -7.99
C VAL A 53 9.08 14.08 -6.66
N ILE A 54 10.18 13.33 -6.69
CA ILE A 54 10.91 12.93 -5.48
C ILE A 54 11.30 14.15 -4.64
N SER A 55 11.84 15.21 -5.26
CA SER A 55 12.20 16.44 -4.54
C SER A 55 11.02 17.06 -3.79
N LYS A 56 9.85 17.12 -4.44
CA LYS A 56 8.61 17.62 -3.82
C LYS A 56 8.12 16.73 -2.68
N ALA A 57 8.34 15.43 -2.76
CA ALA A 57 7.98 14.51 -1.67
C ALA A 57 8.87 14.75 -0.45
N VAL A 58 10.17 14.97 -0.66
CA VAL A 58 11.12 15.35 0.40
C VAL A 58 10.72 16.69 1.03
N GLU A 59 10.41 17.71 0.23
CA GLU A 59 9.93 19.02 0.71
C GLU A 59 8.65 18.92 1.56
N ARG A 60 7.79 17.93 1.28
CA ARG A 60 6.56 17.65 2.04
C ARG A 60 6.79 16.84 3.33
N GLY A 61 8.04 16.45 3.62
CA GLY A 61 8.42 15.74 4.84
C GLY A 61 8.50 14.23 4.72
N ALA A 62 8.64 13.68 3.50
CA ALA A 62 8.99 12.27 3.35
C ALA A 62 10.37 12.01 3.99
N LEU A 63 10.43 11.05 4.92
CA LEU A 63 11.69 10.68 5.60
C LEU A 63 12.45 9.56 4.87
N CYS A 64 11.77 8.87 3.96
CA CYS A 64 12.37 7.86 3.12
C CYS A 64 11.75 7.88 1.72
N ILE A 65 12.58 7.71 0.70
CA ILE A 65 12.19 7.56 -0.69
C ILE A 65 12.46 6.11 -1.13
N VAL A 66 11.51 5.51 -1.84
CA VAL A 66 11.69 4.21 -2.51
C VAL A 66 11.54 4.41 -4.00
N CYS A 67 12.55 4.08 -4.79
CA CYS A 67 12.60 4.36 -6.23
C CYS A 67 13.32 3.26 -7.01
N GLU A 68 13.17 3.25 -8.34
CA GLU A 68 13.85 2.34 -9.26
C GLU A 68 15.14 2.94 -9.84
N ASP A 69 15.17 4.26 -10.01
CA ASP A 69 16.29 4.99 -10.58
C ASP A 69 17.32 5.42 -9.52
N ASP A 70 18.58 5.58 -9.93
CA ASP A 70 19.62 6.16 -9.08
C ASP A 70 19.30 7.64 -8.82
N THR A 71 18.84 7.94 -7.62
CA THR A 71 18.43 9.29 -7.22
C THR A 71 19.13 9.66 -5.92
N VAL A 72 19.83 10.80 -5.91
CA VAL A 72 20.44 11.34 -4.70
C VAL A 72 19.43 12.27 -4.02
N THR A 73 19.15 12.02 -2.75
CA THR A 73 18.30 12.88 -1.92
C THR A 73 18.93 13.06 -0.54
N ASP A 74 18.51 14.10 0.18
CA ASP A 74 18.99 14.39 1.53
C ASP A 74 18.38 13.46 2.61
N VAL A 75 17.47 12.57 2.21
CA VAL A 75 16.80 11.62 3.09
C VAL A 75 17.17 10.18 2.74
N CYS A 76 16.78 9.23 3.60
CA CYS A 76 16.99 7.81 3.35
C CYS A 76 16.37 7.43 2.00
N THR A 77 17.15 6.85 1.10
CA THR A 77 16.68 6.44 -0.23
C THR A 77 16.99 4.97 -0.43
N VAL A 78 15.98 4.19 -0.80
CA VAL A 78 16.09 2.75 -1.04
C VAL A 78 15.76 2.48 -2.51
N LYS A 79 16.74 1.94 -3.24
CA LYS A 79 16.58 1.54 -4.62
C LYS A 79 16.01 0.11 -4.68
N VAL A 80 14.96 -0.08 -5.45
CA VAL A 80 14.29 -1.38 -5.66
C VAL A 80 14.20 -1.70 -7.14
N LYS A 81 14.00 -2.99 -7.47
CA LYS A 81 13.77 -3.41 -8.86
C LYS A 81 12.37 -3.05 -9.37
N ASP A 82 11.38 -3.06 -8.47
CA ASP A 82 9.97 -2.81 -8.78
C ASP A 82 9.33 -2.02 -7.64
N SER A 83 9.14 -0.72 -7.88
CA SER A 83 8.53 0.23 -6.93
C SER A 83 7.08 -0.13 -6.60
N ARG A 84 6.32 -0.70 -7.55
CA ARG A 84 4.92 -1.07 -7.34
C ARG A 84 4.79 -2.28 -6.44
N LYS A 85 5.65 -3.28 -6.64
CA LYS A 85 5.74 -4.44 -5.74
C LYS A 85 6.18 -4.00 -4.35
N ALA A 86 7.20 -3.14 -4.27
CA ALA A 86 7.66 -2.58 -3.00
C ALA A 86 6.53 -1.86 -2.26
N LEU A 87 5.78 -0.97 -2.93
CA LEU A 87 4.63 -0.26 -2.35
C LEU A 87 3.65 -1.21 -1.65
N SER A 88 3.26 -2.30 -2.33
CA SER A 88 2.33 -3.30 -1.78
C SER A 88 2.86 -3.94 -0.49
N VAL A 89 4.14 -4.34 -0.50
CA VAL A 89 4.79 -4.98 0.66
C VAL A 89 4.92 -3.99 1.83
N LEU A 90 5.37 -2.76 1.57
CA LEU A 90 5.52 -1.70 2.57
C LEU A 90 4.19 -1.39 3.25
N CYS A 91 3.11 -1.22 2.47
CA CYS A 91 1.77 -0.98 3.01
C CYS A 91 1.27 -2.16 3.83
N SER A 92 1.51 -3.40 3.38
CA SER A 92 1.14 -4.60 4.13
C SER A 92 1.86 -4.68 5.47
N ASN A 93 3.18 -4.46 5.49
CA ASN A 93 3.98 -4.46 6.72
C ASN A 93 3.55 -3.37 7.69
N LEU A 94 3.38 -2.13 7.21
CA LEU A 94 2.96 -1.01 8.06
C LEU A 94 1.60 -1.26 8.73
N ASN A 95 0.67 -1.90 8.00
CA ASN A 95 -0.67 -2.24 8.49
C ASN A 95 -0.74 -3.60 9.21
N GLY A 96 0.40 -4.22 9.52
CA GLY A 96 0.46 -5.47 10.29
C GLY A 96 -0.13 -6.68 9.55
N ARG A 97 0.08 -6.73 8.23
CA ARG A 97 -0.24 -7.85 7.32
C ARG A 97 -1.68 -8.34 7.43
N PRO A 98 -2.68 -7.48 7.12
CA PRO A 98 -4.09 -7.80 7.31
C PRO A 98 -4.54 -9.04 6.52
N SER A 99 -3.93 -9.30 5.35
CA SER A 99 -4.23 -10.48 4.53
C SER A 99 -3.86 -11.80 5.17
N GLU A 100 -2.93 -11.83 6.12
CA GLU A 100 -2.57 -13.06 6.86
C GLU A 100 -3.58 -13.36 7.98
N LYS A 101 -4.42 -12.38 8.34
CA LYS A 101 -5.40 -12.46 9.43
C LYS A 101 -6.84 -12.59 8.92
N LEU A 102 -7.04 -12.52 7.61
CA LEU A 102 -8.35 -12.54 6.96
C LEU A 102 -8.40 -13.64 5.89
N THR A 103 -9.54 -14.31 5.79
CA THR A 103 -9.82 -15.17 4.62
C THR A 103 -10.20 -14.28 3.44
N ILE A 104 -9.35 -14.24 2.42
CA ILE A 104 -9.59 -13.46 1.20
C ILE A 104 -10.11 -14.37 0.09
N ILE A 105 -11.28 -14.03 -0.47
CA ILE A 105 -11.87 -14.71 -1.62
C ILE A 105 -11.76 -13.80 -2.85
N GLY A 106 -10.87 -14.14 -3.78
CA GLY A 106 -10.68 -13.40 -5.03
C GLY A 106 -11.62 -13.90 -6.13
N ILE A 107 -12.45 -13.00 -6.69
CA ILE A 107 -13.36 -13.34 -7.81
C ILE A 107 -12.87 -12.64 -9.07
N THR A 108 -12.47 -13.41 -10.08
CA THR A 108 -12.02 -12.92 -11.38
C THR A 108 -12.93 -13.45 -12.51
N GLY A 109 -12.89 -12.82 -13.67
CA GLY A 109 -13.68 -13.19 -14.85
C GLY A 109 -14.27 -11.98 -15.58
N THR A 110 -14.66 -12.14 -16.84
CA THR A 110 -15.21 -11.04 -17.65
C THR A 110 -16.57 -10.58 -17.11
N ASN A 111 -17.43 -11.53 -16.75
CA ASN A 111 -18.80 -11.29 -16.27
C ASN A 111 -19.04 -11.94 -14.91
N GLY A 112 -20.08 -11.50 -14.20
CA GLY A 112 -20.55 -12.15 -12.97
C GLY A 112 -19.78 -11.84 -11.68
N LYS A 113 -18.59 -11.22 -11.75
CA LYS A 113 -17.76 -10.90 -10.56
C LYS A 113 -18.56 -10.24 -9.42
N THR A 114 -19.27 -9.16 -9.75
CA THR A 114 -20.06 -8.39 -8.79
C THR A 114 -21.20 -9.23 -8.22
N THR A 115 -21.98 -9.89 -9.08
CA THR A 115 -23.10 -10.74 -8.67
C THR A 115 -22.64 -11.86 -7.74
N THR A 116 -21.57 -12.58 -8.11
CA THR A 116 -21.00 -13.65 -7.28
C THR A 116 -20.48 -13.12 -5.95
N CYS A 117 -19.87 -11.92 -5.93
CA CYS A 117 -19.39 -11.31 -4.69
C CYS A 117 -20.53 -11.01 -3.72
N HIS A 118 -21.63 -10.44 -4.20
CA HIS A 118 -22.80 -10.16 -3.37
C HIS A 118 -23.52 -11.44 -2.92
N MET A 119 -23.62 -12.46 -3.77
CA MET A 119 -24.18 -13.77 -3.40
C MET A 119 -23.36 -14.42 -2.28
N LEU A 120 -22.02 -14.44 -2.40
CA LEU A 120 -21.14 -14.98 -1.36
C LEU A 120 -21.26 -14.19 -0.06
N HIS A 121 -21.23 -12.85 -0.13
CA HIS A 121 -21.44 -12.01 1.06
C HIS A 121 -22.75 -12.35 1.76
N ARG A 122 -23.86 -12.44 1.01
CA ARG A 122 -25.18 -12.74 1.59
C ARG A 122 -25.21 -14.10 2.26
N ILE A 123 -24.69 -15.14 1.60
CA ILE A 123 -24.63 -16.49 2.15
C ILE A 123 -23.80 -16.52 3.43
N LEU A 124 -22.63 -15.88 3.44
CA LEU A 124 -21.74 -15.84 4.60
C LEU A 124 -22.37 -15.08 5.78
N SER A 125 -22.90 -13.88 5.53
CA SER A 125 -23.57 -13.05 6.54
C SER A 125 -24.80 -13.74 7.13
N GLU A 126 -25.65 -14.38 6.31
CA GLU A 126 -26.82 -15.15 6.80
C GLU A 126 -26.43 -16.34 7.68
N ASN A 127 -25.19 -16.80 7.60
CA ASN A 127 -24.63 -17.84 8.47
C ASN A 127 -23.78 -17.26 9.63
N GLY A 128 -23.90 -15.96 9.92
CA GLY A 128 -23.23 -15.29 11.04
C GLY A 128 -21.73 -15.07 10.83
N ILE A 129 -21.22 -15.21 9.60
CA ILE A 129 -19.80 -14.99 9.29
C ILE A 129 -19.61 -13.52 8.92
N ARG A 130 -18.87 -12.79 9.77
CA ARG A 130 -18.54 -11.40 9.50
C ARG A 130 -17.68 -11.24 8.27
N CYS A 131 -18.19 -10.55 7.25
CA CYS A 131 -17.48 -10.35 6.00
C CYS A 131 -17.67 -8.92 5.44
N GLY A 132 -16.89 -8.61 4.42
CA GLY A 132 -16.96 -7.32 3.72
C GLY A 132 -16.67 -7.52 2.24
N VAL A 133 -17.12 -6.60 1.42
CA VAL A 133 -16.94 -6.63 -0.03
C VAL A 133 -16.04 -5.48 -0.44
N ILE A 134 -15.09 -5.76 -1.33
CA ILE A 134 -14.29 -4.77 -2.05
C ILE A 134 -14.50 -5.05 -3.54
N GLY A 135 -15.13 -4.11 -4.26
CA GLY A 135 -15.41 -4.28 -5.68
C GLY A 135 -15.65 -2.96 -6.41
N THR A 136 -15.98 -3.06 -7.70
CA THR A 136 -16.16 -1.90 -8.60
C THR A 136 -17.27 -0.97 -8.16
N VAL A 137 -18.33 -1.50 -7.56
CA VAL A 137 -19.53 -0.73 -7.21
C VAL A 137 -19.38 -0.15 -5.79
N GLU A 138 -18.94 -0.97 -4.83
CA GLU A 138 -18.83 -0.56 -3.44
C GLU A 138 -17.68 -1.27 -2.73
N SER A 139 -17.15 -0.60 -1.70
CA SER A 139 -16.31 -1.20 -0.66
C SER A 139 -16.98 -0.92 0.68
N PHE A 140 -17.44 -1.96 1.39
CA PHE A 140 -18.14 -1.80 2.66
C PHE A 140 -17.89 -2.99 3.59
N ARG A 141 -18.00 -2.72 4.90
CA ARG A 141 -18.03 -3.74 5.95
C ARG A 141 -19.47 -3.91 6.42
N GLU A 142 -19.80 -5.08 6.96
CA GLU A 142 -21.14 -5.40 7.46
C GLU A 142 -21.74 -4.32 8.39
N ASN A 143 -20.91 -3.69 9.24
CA ASN A 143 -21.35 -2.61 10.14
C ASN A 143 -21.72 -1.29 9.44
N ASP A 144 -21.41 -1.10 8.16
CA ASP A 144 -21.73 0.13 7.41
C ASP A 144 -23.20 0.14 6.92
N ARG A 145 -23.92 -0.98 7.04
CA ARG A 145 -25.30 -1.12 6.53
C ARG A 145 -26.38 -1.31 7.58
N GLY A 146 -26.05 -1.23 8.87
CA GLY A 146 -27.05 -1.19 9.94
C GLY A 146 -28.03 -2.38 9.95
N VAL A 147 -27.61 -3.56 9.48
CA VAL A 147 -28.40 -4.78 9.63
C VAL A 147 -27.81 -5.55 10.81
N VAL A 148 -28.64 -5.65 11.85
CA VAL A 148 -28.41 -6.42 13.09
C VAL A 148 -28.31 -7.90 12.77
#